data_AF-A0A3S4JVH4-F1
#
_entry.id   AF-A0A3S4JVH4-F1
#
_cell.length_a   1.000
_cell.length_b   1.000
_cell.length_c   1.000
_cell.angle_alpha   90.00
_cell.angle_beta   90.00
_cell.angle_gamma   90.00
#
_symmetry.space_group_name_H-M   'P 1'
#
loop_
_entity.id
_entity.type
_entity.pdbx_description
1 polymer ?
#
loop_
_entity_poly.entity_id
_entity_poly.type
_entity_poly.pdbx_seq_one_letter_code
_entity_poly.pdbx_strand_id
1 'polypeptide(L)'
;MAQLILPLSLFLGLLMTLGRLYTESEITVMHACGLGKRTLIIAAMVLALFTAAAAAANVFWIGPWASSHQDEVIAEAKANPSVAGLAEGQFKPSQDGNSVLFIGNVKGNTFNDVFLAQLRPNGNQRPSVVVAEHGRINQTKDGSQVVTLDKGTRFEGTALLRDFRITDFSDYKAVIGHRAVTMDNTEAEQMPMSMLWQSDEQEARAEFHWRLTLVVSVVLMALLVVPLSVVNPRQGRVLSMLPAILLYLIFFLLQTSLRSNAGKGKLDPMLWIWLVNAVYFAIALALNLWDTVPMRKLRGRLRGAA
;
A
#
# COMPACT_ATOMS: atom_id res chain seq x y z
N MET A 1 2.50 -2.91 5.13
CA MET A 1 2.28 -4.38 5.21
C MET A 1 1.85 -4.89 6.59
N ALA A 2 2.48 -4.47 7.70
CA ALA A 2 2.12 -4.96 9.05
C ALA A 2 0.64 -4.74 9.44
N GLN A 3 0.03 -3.67 8.95
CA GLN A 3 -1.36 -3.29 9.17
C GLN A 3 -2.38 -4.40 8.84
N LEU A 4 -2.12 -5.21 7.81
CA LEU A 4 -3.01 -6.32 7.39
C LEU A 4 -2.72 -7.62 8.15
N ILE A 5 -1.52 -7.77 8.71
CA ILE A 5 -1.04 -9.01 9.30
C ILE A 5 -1.47 -9.12 10.77
N LEU A 6 -1.57 -8.00 11.50
CA LEU A 6 -1.98 -8.03 12.92
C LEU A 6 -3.41 -8.57 13.13
N PRO A 7 -4.45 -8.12 12.40
CA PRO A 7 -5.78 -8.72 12.52
C PRO A 7 -5.80 -10.18 12.07
N LEU A 8 -5.05 -10.51 11.00
CA LEU A 8 -4.96 -11.87 10.46
C LEU A 8 -4.31 -12.85 11.47
N SER A 9 -3.23 -12.43 12.13
CA SER A 9 -2.48 -13.29 13.05
C SER A 9 -3.31 -13.61 14.29
N LEU A 10 -4.01 -12.62 14.86
CA LEU A 10 -4.95 -12.85 15.94
C LEU A 10 -6.08 -13.78 15.49
N PHE A 11 -6.68 -13.50 14.32
CA PHE A 11 -7.80 -14.26 13.80
C PHE A 11 -7.44 -15.74 13.58
N LEU A 12 -6.34 -16.02 12.88
CA LEU A 12 -5.86 -17.38 12.66
C LEU A 12 -5.40 -18.03 13.97
N GLY A 13 -4.76 -17.28 14.86
CA GLY A 13 -4.33 -17.76 16.17
C GLY A 13 -5.51 -18.23 17.03
N LEU A 14 -6.56 -17.41 17.13
CA LEU A 14 -7.80 -17.78 17.82
C LEU A 14 -8.50 -18.95 17.13
N LEU A 15 -8.58 -18.95 15.80
CA LEU A 15 -9.24 -20.02 15.05
C LEU A 15 -8.54 -21.38 15.27
N MET A 16 -7.21 -21.40 15.21
CA MET A 16 -6.40 -22.60 15.41
C MET A 16 -6.44 -23.09 16.85
N THR A 17 -6.31 -22.19 17.83
CA THR A 17 -6.31 -22.55 19.25
C THR A 17 -7.68 -23.04 19.71
N LEU A 18 -8.76 -22.29 19.43
CA LEU A 18 -10.11 -22.70 19.77
C LEU A 18 -10.50 -23.98 19.02
N GLY A 19 -10.16 -24.08 17.73
CA GLY A 19 -10.40 -25.30 16.95
C GLY A 19 -9.71 -26.52 17.54
N ARG A 20 -8.48 -26.37 18.04
CA ARG A 20 -7.75 -27.44 18.75
C ARG A 20 -8.46 -27.84 20.05
N LEU A 21 -8.82 -26.87 20.89
CA LEU A 21 -9.53 -27.12 22.15
C LEU A 21 -10.91 -27.76 21.94
N TYR A 22 -11.56 -27.52 20.80
CA TYR A 22 -12.77 -28.25 20.41
C TYR A 22 -12.48 -29.70 20.03
N THR A 23 -11.43 -29.96 19.25
CA THR A 23 -11.07 -31.33 18.83
C THR A 23 -10.55 -32.19 19.97
N GLU A 24 -9.83 -31.59 20.92
CA GLU A 24 -9.34 -32.25 22.15
C GLU A 24 -10.43 -32.33 23.24
N SER A 25 -11.67 -31.91 22.92
CA SER A 25 -12.84 -31.95 23.80
C SER A 25 -12.75 -31.11 25.09
N GLU A 26 -11.76 -30.24 25.23
CA GLU A 26 -11.61 -29.35 26.39
C GLU A 26 -12.77 -28.35 26.51
N ILE A 27 -13.19 -27.74 25.39
CA ILE A 27 -14.34 -26.83 25.39
C ILE A 27 -15.64 -27.57 25.69
N THR A 28 -15.77 -28.81 25.23
CA THR A 28 -16.92 -29.67 25.53
C THR A 28 -17.04 -29.93 27.03
N VAL A 29 -15.91 -30.23 27.69
CA VAL A 29 -15.85 -30.41 29.15
C VAL A 29 -16.15 -29.10 29.89
N MET A 30 -15.58 -27.96 29.46
CA MET A 30 -15.89 -26.64 30.04
C MET A 30 -17.40 -26.36 30.01
N HIS A 31 -18.06 -26.62 28.88
CA HIS A 31 -19.51 -26.46 28.76
C HIS A 31 -20.29 -27.41 29.68
N ALA A 32 -19.81 -28.65 29.88
CA ALA A 32 -20.42 -29.60 30.83
C ALA A 32 -20.30 -29.14 32.29
N CYS A 33 -19.22 -28.44 32.64
CA CYS A 33 -19.01 -27.82 33.96
C CYS A 33 -19.73 -26.48 34.15
N GLY A 34 -20.55 -26.04 33.17
CA GLY A 34 -21.33 -24.80 33.26
C GLY A 34 -20.61 -23.54 32.79
N LEU A 35 -19.39 -23.62 32.26
CA LEU A 35 -18.72 -22.48 31.62
C LEU A 35 -19.31 -22.25 30.24
N GLY A 36 -20.04 -21.15 30.06
CA GLY A 36 -20.64 -20.78 28.78
C GLY A 36 -19.64 -20.17 27.77
N LYS A 37 -20.12 -19.92 26.55
CA LYS A 37 -19.34 -19.24 25.49
C LYS A 37 -18.83 -17.85 25.89
N ARG A 38 -19.44 -17.20 26.89
CA ARG A 38 -19.03 -15.90 27.41
C ARG A 38 -17.56 -15.89 27.85
N THR A 39 -17.07 -16.96 28.46
CA THR A 39 -15.67 -17.05 28.90
C THR A 39 -14.70 -17.02 27.71
N LEU A 40 -15.04 -17.73 26.62
CA LEU A 40 -14.26 -17.74 25.38
C LEU A 40 -14.25 -16.35 24.72
N ILE A 41 -15.41 -15.68 24.68
CA ILE A 41 -15.52 -14.32 24.14
C ILE A 41 -14.68 -13.34 24.97
N ILE A 42 -14.74 -13.40 26.30
CA ILE A 42 -13.94 -12.53 27.16
C ILE A 42 -12.44 -12.75 26.92
N ALA A 43 -11.99 -14.00 26.85
CA ALA A 43 -10.59 -14.32 26.57
C ALA A 43 -10.15 -13.80 25.20
N ALA A 44 -10.96 -14.00 24.15
CA ALA A 44 -10.71 -13.48 22.82
C ALA A 44 -10.65 -11.95 22.80
N MET A 45 -11.57 -11.28 23.52
CA MET A 45 -11.62 -9.81 23.61
C MET A 45 -10.44 -9.21 24.37
N VAL A 46 -9.93 -9.89 25.40
CA VAL A 46 -8.69 -9.46 26.10
C VAL A 46 -7.51 -9.51 25.14
N LEU A 47 -7.34 -10.59 24.38
CA LEU A 47 -6.29 -10.69 23.35
C LEU A 47 -6.49 -9.67 22.22
N ALA A 48 -7.75 -9.43 21.83
CA ALA A 48 -8.11 -8.42 20.84
C ALA A 48 -7.76 -7.01 21.32
N LEU A 49 -7.91 -6.71 22.61
CA LEU A 49 -7.54 -5.42 23.17
C LEU A 49 -6.03 -5.16 23.05
N PHE A 50 -5.19 -6.14 23.41
CA PHE A 50 -3.73 -6.02 23.28
C PHE A 50 -3.29 -5.83 21.83
N THR A 51 -3.86 -6.61 20.91
CA THR A 51 -3.54 -6.53 19.48
C THR A 51 -4.11 -5.27 18.83
N ALA A 52 -5.29 -4.81 19.25
CA ALA A 52 -5.86 -3.54 18.79
C ALA A 52 -5.03 -2.35 19.27
N ALA A 53 -4.51 -2.37 20.50
CA ALA A 53 -3.58 -1.35 20.98
C ALA A 53 -2.28 -1.32 20.15
N ALA A 54 -1.71 -2.49 19.83
CA ALA A 54 -0.55 -2.59 18.95
C ALA A 54 -0.86 -2.10 17.52
N ALA A 55 -2.02 -2.46 16.97
CA ALA A 55 -2.47 -2.00 15.67
C ALA A 55 -2.69 -0.48 15.64
N ALA A 56 -3.32 0.08 16.67
CA ALA A 56 -3.52 1.53 16.81
C ALA A 56 -2.18 2.26 16.88
N ALA A 57 -1.22 1.76 17.67
CA ALA A 57 0.11 2.33 17.73
C ALA A 57 0.83 2.27 16.37
N ASN A 58 0.67 1.15 15.65
CA ASN A 58 1.23 1.00 14.31
C ASN A 58 0.61 1.98 13.31
N VAL A 59 -0.71 2.14 13.32
CA VAL A 59 -1.44 2.98 12.37
C VAL A 59 -1.26 4.48 12.65
N PHE A 60 -1.20 4.89 13.91
CA PHE A 60 -1.13 6.31 14.27
C PHE A 60 0.28 6.88 14.26
N TRP A 61 1.29 6.11 14.66
CA TRP A 61 2.66 6.61 14.79
C TRP A 61 3.64 5.93 13.82
N ILE A 62 3.71 4.59 13.86
CA ILE A 62 4.76 3.86 13.14
C ILE A 62 4.57 3.94 11.63
N GLY A 63 3.33 3.83 11.14
CA GLY A 63 2.98 3.84 9.73
C GLY A 63 3.36 5.15 9.05
N PRO A 64 2.83 6.31 9.52
CA PRO A 64 3.17 7.61 8.94
C PRO A 64 4.68 7.90 9.00
N TRP A 65 5.32 7.62 10.14
CA TRP A 65 6.76 7.84 10.30
C TRP A 65 7.60 7.00 9.32
N ALA A 66 7.27 5.71 9.20
CA ALA A 66 7.97 4.82 8.27
C ALA A 66 7.76 5.23 6.82
N SER A 67 6.54 5.66 6.46
CA SER A 67 6.22 6.12 5.11
C SER A 67 6.99 7.41 4.79
N SER A 68 6.91 8.42 5.65
CA SER A 68 7.62 9.69 5.42
C SER A 68 9.13 9.51 5.29
N HIS A 69 9.72 8.59 6.08
CA HIS A 69 11.15 8.32 6.00
C HIS A 69 11.51 7.51 4.74
N GLN A 70 10.64 6.60 4.31
CA GLN A 70 10.81 5.89 3.04
C GLN A 70 10.85 6.89 1.87
N ASP A 71 9.97 7.88 1.85
CA ASP A 71 9.93 8.88 0.80
C ASP A 71 11.13 9.82 0.81
N GLU A 72 11.60 10.20 2.00
CA GLU A 72 12.85 10.95 2.15
C GLU A 72 14.04 10.18 1.55
N VAL A 73 14.17 8.89 1.86
CA VAL A 73 15.24 8.03 1.33
C VAL A 73 15.11 7.81 -0.17
N ILE A 74 13.89 7.62 -0.68
CA ILE A 74 13.64 7.48 -2.13
C ILE A 74 13.92 8.81 -2.85
N ALA A 75 13.53 9.93 -2.27
CA ALA A 75 13.76 11.26 -2.83
C ALA A 75 15.26 11.57 -2.84
N GLU A 76 15.98 11.23 -1.78
CA GLU A 76 17.44 11.35 -1.74
C GLU A 76 18.10 10.43 -2.78
N ALA A 77 17.66 9.17 -2.92
CA ALA A 77 18.17 8.27 -3.95
C ALA A 77 17.83 8.72 -5.38
N LYS A 78 16.70 9.39 -5.59
CA LYS A 78 16.32 10.00 -6.87
C LYS A 78 17.05 11.31 -7.15
N ALA A 79 17.36 12.09 -6.12
CA ALA A 79 18.11 13.35 -6.21
C ALA A 79 19.60 13.08 -6.41
N ASN A 80 20.12 12.05 -5.74
CA ASN A 80 21.41 11.41 -5.91
C ASN A 80 21.25 10.08 -6.66
N PRO A 81 20.83 10.06 -7.93
CA PRO A 81 21.06 8.90 -8.77
C PRO A 81 22.57 8.89 -8.94
N SER A 82 23.25 8.22 -8.03
CA SER A 82 24.51 7.58 -8.38
C SER A 82 24.26 6.96 -9.74
N VAL A 83 24.99 7.41 -10.75
CA VAL A 83 25.66 6.63 -11.80
C VAL A 83 25.03 5.26 -12.14
N ALA A 84 24.68 4.43 -11.15
CA ALA A 84 23.81 3.25 -11.23
C ALA A 84 22.43 3.45 -11.89
N GLY A 85 21.88 4.67 -11.97
CA GLY A 85 20.61 4.94 -12.69
C GLY A 85 20.74 4.93 -14.22
N LEU A 86 21.97 5.12 -14.73
CA LEU A 86 22.28 5.07 -16.14
C LEU A 86 22.76 3.66 -16.47
N ALA A 87 21.83 2.79 -16.84
CA ALA A 87 22.16 1.43 -17.23
C ALA A 87 23.10 1.47 -18.45
N GLU A 88 24.36 1.09 -18.24
CA GLU A 88 25.37 0.92 -19.28
C GLU A 88 24.80 0.09 -20.45
N GLY A 89 24.98 0.59 -21.67
CA GLY A 89 24.55 -0.12 -22.88
C GLY A 89 23.04 -0.15 -23.13
N GLN A 90 22.22 0.61 -22.42
CA GLN A 90 20.78 0.73 -22.68
C GLN A 90 20.38 2.14 -23.10
N PHE A 91 19.47 2.24 -24.08
CA PHE A 91 18.79 3.49 -24.40
C PHE A 91 17.74 3.78 -23.33
N LYS A 92 17.94 4.84 -22.55
CA LYS A 92 17.01 5.29 -21.52
C LYS A 92 16.26 6.53 -22.02
N PRO A 93 14.93 6.47 -22.19
CA PRO A 93 14.16 7.69 -22.39
C PRO A 93 14.21 8.55 -21.11
N SER A 94 14.30 9.87 -21.27
CA SER A 94 14.07 10.81 -20.18
C SER A 94 12.63 10.70 -19.68
N GLN A 95 12.37 11.10 -18.43
CA GLN A 95 11.04 11.05 -17.83
C GLN A 95 9.98 11.82 -18.64
N ASP A 96 10.39 12.90 -19.33
CA ASP A 96 9.52 13.69 -20.22
C ASP A 96 9.24 13.01 -21.58
N GLY A 97 9.90 11.89 -21.89
CA GLY A 97 9.76 11.15 -23.16
C GLY A 97 10.28 11.87 -24.40
N ASN A 98 10.79 13.09 -24.26
CA ASN A 98 11.23 13.95 -25.37
C ASN A 98 12.73 13.81 -25.71
N SER A 99 13.50 13.15 -24.85
CA SER A 99 14.91 12.83 -25.09
C SER A 99 15.22 11.37 -24.76
N VAL A 100 16.21 10.81 -25.45
CA VAL A 100 16.76 9.48 -25.20
C VAL A 100 18.26 9.63 -24.97
N LEU A 101 18.75 9.04 -23.88
CA LEU A 101 20.15 9.03 -23.50
C LEU A 101 20.68 7.60 -23.57
N PHE A 102 21.84 7.44 -24.18
CA PHE A 102 22.61 6.21 -24.21
C PHE A 102 24.02 6.51 -23.72
N ILE A 103 24.56 5.59 -22.92
CA ILE A 103 25.89 5.68 -22.37
C ILE A 103 26.57 4.32 -22.56
N GLY A 104 27.70 4.34 -23.25
CA GLY A 104 28.45 3.12 -23.59
C GLY A 104 29.11 2.48 -22.39
N ASN A 105 29.89 3.26 -21.61
CA ASN A 105 30.57 2.76 -20.41
C ASN A 105 30.52 3.76 -19.25
N VAL A 106 30.39 3.23 -18.03
CA VAL A 106 30.24 4.03 -16.83
C VAL A 106 31.34 3.71 -15.82
N LYS A 107 32.13 4.71 -15.43
CA LYS A 107 33.17 4.58 -14.39
C LYS A 107 32.99 5.69 -13.35
N GLY A 108 32.36 5.35 -12.22
CA GLY A 108 32.04 6.36 -11.20
C GLY A 108 31.28 7.53 -11.83
N ASN A 109 31.67 8.76 -11.55
CA ASN A 109 30.95 9.95 -12.04
C ASN A 109 31.30 10.38 -13.49
N THR A 110 32.00 9.53 -14.23
CA THR A 110 32.41 9.76 -15.62
C THR A 110 31.81 8.71 -16.54
N PHE A 111 31.36 9.16 -17.70
CA PHE A 111 30.70 8.36 -18.72
C PHE A 111 31.48 8.46 -20.02
N ASN A 112 31.60 7.35 -20.74
CA ASN A 112 32.20 7.31 -22.06
C ASN A 112 31.14 6.94 -23.10
N ASP A 113 31.33 7.44 -24.32
CA ASP A 113 30.46 7.21 -25.47
C ASP A 113 29.02 7.61 -25.17
N VAL A 114 28.81 8.93 -25.05
CA VAL A 114 27.50 9.49 -24.75
C VAL A 114 26.77 9.83 -26.04
N PHE A 115 25.54 9.34 -26.14
CA PHE A 115 24.63 9.65 -27.23
C PHE A 115 23.31 10.18 -26.65
N LEU A 116 22.95 11.41 -27.02
CA LEU A 116 21.72 12.05 -26.59
C LEU A 116 20.91 12.46 -27.82
N ALA A 117 19.68 11.97 -27.93
CA ALA A 117 18.76 12.29 -29.03
C ALA A 117 17.52 13.00 -28.48
N GLN A 118 17.19 14.15 -29.06
CA GLN A 118 15.95 14.88 -28.85
C GLN A 118 15.16 14.86 -30.15
N LEU A 119 14.18 13.96 -30.23
CA LEU A 119 13.45 13.70 -31.48
C LEU A 119 12.22 14.60 -31.64
N ARG A 120 11.66 15.12 -30.54
CA ARG A 120 10.51 16.02 -30.58
C ARG A 120 10.96 17.47 -30.51
N PRO A 121 10.50 18.34 -31.41
CA PRO A 121 10.75 19.77 -31.30
C PRO A 121 10.10 20.29 -30.02
N ASN A 122 10.87 21.00 -29.19
CA ASN A 122 10.36 21.65 -27.98
C ASN A 122 10.38 23.17 -28.20
N GLY A 123 9.21 23.75 -28.45
CA GLY A 123 9.08 25.16 -28.85
C GLY A 123 9.82 25.45 -30.17
N ASN A 124 10.81 26.34 -30.12
CA ASN A 124 11.60 26.75 -31.29
C ASN A 124 12.88 25.89 -31.50
N GLN A 125 13.07 24.83 -30.71
CA GLN A 125 14.24 23.94 -30.83
C GLN A 125 13.96 22.83 -31.83
N ARG A 126 14.81 22.72 -32.85
CA ARG A 126 14.77 21.63 -33.83
C ARG A 126 15.21 20.30 -33.19
N PRO A 127 14.79 19.15 -33.74
CA PRO A 127 15.33 17.87 -33.33
C PRO A 127 16.86 17.88 -33.39
N SER A 128 17.50 17.33 -32.36
CA SER A 128 18.95 17.34 -32.25
C SER A 128 19.50 16.04 -31.71
N VAL A 129 20.68 15.68 -32.20
CA VAL A 129 21.46 14.52 -31.77
C VAL A 129 22.83 15.03 -31.34
N VAL A 130 23.23 14.66 -30.13
CA VAL A 130 24.52 15.03 -29.53
C VAL A 130 25.30 13.75 -29.31
N VAL A 131 26.53 13.72 -29.81
CA VAL A 131 27.48 12.62 -29.59
C VAL A 131 28.72 13.20 -28.93
N ALA A 132 29.20 12.60 -27.84
CA ALA A 132 30.40 13.02 -27.13
C ALA A 132 31.21 11.82 -26.64
N GLU A 133 32.53 11.97 -26.59
CA GLU A 133 33.43 10.90 -26.13
C GLU A 133 33.36 10.73 -24.61
N HIS A 134 33.33 11.85 -23.88
CA HIS A 134 33.36 11.85 -22.42
C HIS A 134 32.24 12.73 -21.86
N GLY A 135 31.66 12.31 -20.73
CA GLY A 135 30.64 13.05 -20.02
C GLY A 135 30.84 12.98 -18.51
N ARG A 136 30.42 14.03 -17.81
CA ARG A 136 30.42 14.12 -16.35
C ARG A 136 29.10 14.69 -15.87
N ILE A 137 28.54 14.10 -14.81
CA ILE A 137 27.35 14.62 -14.17
C ILE A 137 27.79 15.36 -12.91
N ASN A 138 27.49 16.65 -12.84
CA ASN A 138 27.72 17.44 -11.64
C ASN A 138 26.38 17.92 -11.08
N GLN A 139 26.22 17.82 -9.77
CA GLN A 139 25.11 18.48 -9.09
C GLN A 139 25.50 19.91 -8.75
N THR A 140 24.62 20.84 -9.12
CA THR A 140 24.73 22.24 -8.71
C THR A 140 24.28 22.38 -7.26
N LYS A 141 24.74 23.43 -6.55
CA LYS A 141 24.32 23.72 -5.16
C LYS A 141 22.80 23.80 -4.98
N ASP A 142 22.07 24.09 -6.04
CA ASP A 142 20.60 24.15 -6.09
C ASP A 142 19.92 22.78 -6.31
N GLY A 143 20.67 21.66 -6.21
CA GLY A 143 20.15 20.30 -6.44
C GLY A 143 19.90 19.93 -7.91
N SER A 144 20.14 20.86 -8.84
CA SER A 144 19.99 20.64 -10.27
C SER A 144 21.15 19.84 -10.87
N GLN A 145 20.83 18.83 -11.68
CA GLN A 145 21.82 17.99 -12.34
C GLN A 145 22.24 18.60 -13.68
N VAL A 146 23.54 18.84 -13.83
CA VAL A 146 24.13 19.36 -15.07
C VAL A 146 25.03 18.30 -15.65
N VAL A 147 24.75 17.91 -16.89
CA VAL A 147 25.64 17.04 -17.66
C VAL A 147 26.59 17.93 -18.43
N THR A 148 27.87 17.74 -18.17
CA THR A 148 28.96 18.37 -18.92
C THR A 148 29.52 17.32 -19.88
N LEU A 149 29.44 17.58 -21.17
CA LEU A 149 29.93 16.72 -22.24
C LEU A 149 31.21 17.33 -22.80
N ASP A 150 32.29 16.56 -22.75
CA ASP A 150 33.61 16.97 -23.21
C ASP A 150 33.86 16.40 -24.62
N LYS A 151 34.27 17.28 -25.55
CA LYS A 151 34.57 16.95 -26.95
C LYS A 151 33.47 16.14 -27.64
N GLY A 152 32.56 16.86 -28.29
CA GLY A 152 31.50 16.23 -29.05
C GLY A 152 30.99 17.10 -30.18
N THR A 153 30.04 16.52 -30.92
CA THR A 153 29.40 17.17 -32.06
C THR A 153 27.88 17.12 -31.86
N ARG A 154 27.25 18.27 -32.01
CA ARG A 154 25.79 18.41 -32.00
C ARG A 154 25.29 18.59 -33.42
N PHE A 155 24.42 17.68 -33.84
CA PHE A 155 23.71 17.70 -35.11
C PHE A 155 22.28 18.18 -34.86
N GLU A 156 21.89 19.30 -35.45
CA GLU A 156 20.52 19.80 -35.39
C GLU A 156 19.91 19.83 -36.79
N GLY A 157 18.72 19.28 -36.95
CA GLY A 157 18.06 19.21 -38.24
C GLY A 157 17.00 18.13 -38.29
N THR A 158 16.26 18.06 -39.40
CA THR A 158 15.35 16.95 -39.68
C THR A 158 15.89 16.17 -40.87
N ALA A 159 15.75 14.85 -40.89
CA ALA A 159 16.25 14.02 -42.01
C ALA A 159 15.62 14.38 -43.37
N LEU A 160 14.52 15.14 -43.36
CA LEU A 160 13.77 15.55 -44.56
C LEU A 160 14.35 16.80 -45.23
N LEU A 161 14.97 17.70 -44.45
CA LEU A 161 15.52 18.96 -44.94
C LEU A 161 17.04 18.89 -44.86
N ARG A 162 17.75 19.22 -45.96
CA ARG A 162 19.24 19.21 -46.01
C ARG A 162 19.87 20.43 -45.32
N ASP A 163 19.24 20.94 -44.25
CA ASP A 163 19.62 22.16 -43.55
C ASP A 163 20.21 21.88 -42.16
N PHE A 164 21.13 20.91 -42.09
CA PHE A 164 21.78 20.52 -40.85
C PHE A 164 22.68 21.62 -40.31
N ARG A 165 22.54 21.91 -39.02
CA ARG A 165 23.50 22.69 -38.24
C ARG A 165 24.39 21.74 -37.46
N ILE A 166 25.67 21.74 -37.79
CA ILE A 166 26.68 20.91 -37.12
C ILE A 166 27.51 21.84 -36.24
N THR A 167 27.54 21.54 -34.94
CA THR A 167 28.29 22.32 -33.95
C THR A 167 29.27 21.41 -33.23
N ASP A 168 30.56 21.61 -33.47
CA ASP A 168 31.62 20.97 -32.68
C ASP A 168 31.84 21.77 -31.40
N PHE A 169 31.82 21.09 -30.26
CA PHE A 169 31.98 21.70 -28.95
C PHE A 169 33.08 21.02 -28.15
N SER A 170 33.82 21.81 -27.39
CA SER A 170 34.80 21.31 -26.43
C SER A 170 34.19 21.05 -25.05
N ASP A 171 33.30 21.92 -24.59
CA ASP A 171 32.56 21.82 -23.33
C ASP A 171 31.09 22.16 -23.64
N TYR A 172 30.20 21.18 -23.47
CA TYR A 172 28.77 21.36 -23.64
C TYR A 172 28.03 21.01 -22.36
N LYS A 173 27.40 22.03 -21.77
CA LYS A 173 26.60 21.90 -20.56
C LYS A 173 25.14 21.81 -20.91
N ALA A 174 24.59 20.62 -20.74
CA ALA A 174 23.14 20.41 -20.77
C ALA A 174 22.63 20.35 -19.34
N VAL A 175 21.72 21.26 -18.99
CA VAL A 175 20.93 21.10 -17.78
C VAL A 175 19.89 20.04 -18.07
N ILE A 176 20.05 18.85 -17.49
CA ILE A 176 18.93 17.93 -17.41
C ILE A 176 18.02 18.55 -16.35
N GLY A 177 16.91 19.11 -16.81
CA GLY A 177 16.01 19.88 -15.97
C GLY A 177 15.79 19.17 -14.65
N HIS A 178 16.12 19.86 -13.56
CA HIS A 178 15.60 19.51 -12.25
C HIS A 178 14.12 19.83 -12.31
N ARG A 179 13.32 18.89 -12.80
CA ARG A 179 11.99 18.80 -12.22
C ARG A 179 12.30 18.32 -10.81
N ALA A 180 12.22 19.25 -9.85
CA ALA A 180 12.03 18.85 -8.47
C ALA A 180 11.05 17.70 -8.55
N VAL A 181 11.44 16.53 -8.06
CA VAL A 181 10.43 15.54 -7.72
C VAL A 181 9.52 16.37 -6.85
N THR A 182 8.39 16.82 -7.42
CA THR A 182 7.33 17.41 -6.66
C THR A 182 7.08 16.28 -5.72
N MET A 183 7.57 16.45 -4.49
CA MET A 183 7.20 15.63 -3.36
C MET A 183 5.71 15.71 -3.46
N ASP A 184 5.10 14.69 -4.05
CA ASP A 184 3.68 14.57 -4.11
C ASP A 184 3.37 14.14 -2.69
N ASN A 185 3.49 15.11 -1.76
CA ASN A 185 3.10 15.06 -0.36
C ASN A 185 1.57 14.89 -0.24
N THR A 186 0.94 14.44 -1.32
CA THR A 186 -0.47 14.28 -1.60
C THR A 186 -0.86 12.80 -1.55
N GLU A 187 0.09 11.86 -1.42
CA GLU A 187 -0.29 10.49 -1.09
C GLU A 187 -0.83 10.47 0.34
N ALA A 188 -2.15 10.39 0.48
CA ALA A 188 -2.85 10.37 1.76
C ALA A 188 -2.29 9.31 2.73
N GLU A 189 -1.69 8.23 2.21
CA GLU A 189 -1.04 7.17 2.99
C GLU A 189 0.10 7.67 3.89
N GLN A 190 0.70 8.81 3.57
CA GLN A 190 1.87 9.36 4.27
C GLN A 190 1.48 10.36 5.36
N MET A 191 0.28 10.93 5.28
CA MET A 191 -0.16 11.99 6.18
C MET A 191 -0.33 11.46 7.62
N PRO A 192 0.05 12.25 8.65
CA PRO A 192 -0.25 11.92 10.03
C PRO A 192 -1.75 12.00 10.29
N MET A 193 -2.23 11.25 11.29
CA MET A 193 -3.66 11.15 11.61
C MET A 193 -4.32 12.52 11.88
N SER A 194 -3.56 13.47 12.44
CA SER A 194 -4.03 14.85 12.69
C SER A 194 -4.32 15.63 11.41
N MET A 195 -3.45 15.52 10.40
CA MET A 195 -3.66 16.17 9.09
C MET A 195 -4.80 15.51 8.33
N LEU A 196 -4.91 14.17 8.39
CA LEU A 196 -6.02 13.45 7.77
C LEU A 196 -7.39 13.86 8.33
N TRP A 197 -7.47 14.21 9.62
CA TRP A 197 -8.70 14.69 10.24
C TRP A 197 -9.10 16.10 9.80
N GLN A 198 -8.12 16.96 9.49
CA GLN A 198 -8.35 18.35 9.10
C GLN A 198 -8.49 18.52 7.58
N SER A 199 -8.04 17.55 6.80
CA SER A 199 -8.11 17.61 5.34
C SER A 199 -9.53 17.32 4.83
N ASP A 200 -9.99 18.15 3.89
CA ASP A 200 -11.24 17.95 3.17
C ASP A 200 -11.08 17.12 1.89
N GLU A 201 -9.85 16.72 1.56
CA GLU A 201 -9.57 15.92 0.39
C GLU A 201 -10.16 14.51 0.52
N GLN A 202 -10.79 14.03 -0.56
CA GLN A 202 -11.50 12.75 -0.52
C GLN A 202 -10.56 11.57 -0.23
N GLU A 203 -9.34 11.62 -0.75
CA GLU A 203 -8.32 10.60 -0.53
C GLU A 203 -7.85 10.57 0.93
N ALA A 204 -7.68 11.74 1.54
CA ALA A 204 -7.37 11.87 2.97
C ALA A 204 -8.50 11.33 3.86
N ARG A 205 -9.77 11.66 3.54
CA ARG A 205 -10.93 11.12 4.28
C ARG A 205 -11.06 9.61 4.15
N ALA A 206 -10.82 9.06 2.96
CA ALA A 206 -10.83 7.62 2.73
C ALA A 206 -9.75 6.92 3.56
N GLU A 207 -8.55 7.50 3.61
CA GLU A 207 -7.44 6.97 4.37
C GLU A 207 -7.69 7.02 5.88
N PHE A 208 -8.25 8.11 6.39
CA PHE A 208 -8.64 8.24 7.79
C PHE A 208 -9.57 7.10 8.24
N HIS A 209 -10.64 6.86 7.47
CA HIS A 209 -11.62 5.82 7.77
C HIS A 209 -11.06 4.41 7.59
N TRP A 210 -10.18 4.21 6.61
CA TRP A 210 -9.45 2.96 6.43
C TRP A 210 -8.58 2.62 7.64
N ARG A 211 -7.76 3.57 8.09
CA ARG A 211 -6.88 3.43 9.27
C ARG A 211 -7.66 3.10 10.54
N LEU A 212 -8.79 3.78 10.76
CA LEU A 212 -9.66 3.50 11.89
C LEU A 212 -10.31 2.10 11.79
N THR A 213 -10.71 1.71 10.58
CA THR A 213 -11.27 0.37 10.31
C THR A 213 -10.27 -0.74 10.58
N LEU A 214 -8.99 -0.55 10.29
CA LEU A 214 -7.95 -1.55 10.60
C LEU A 214 -7.92 -1.87 12.10
N VAL A 215 -8.01 -0.87 12.97
CA VAL A 215 -8.04 -1.07 14.43
C VAL A 215 -9.35 -1.75 14.87
N VAL A 216 -10.48 -1.26 14.36
CA VAL A 216 -11.81 -1.82 14.67
C VAL A 216 -11.93 -3.27 14.19
N SER A 217 -11.30 -3.60 13.06
CA SER A 217 -11.33 -4.94 12.47
C SER A 217 -10.73 -5.99 13.39
N VAL A 218 -9.71 -5.66 14.19
CA VAL A 218 -9.11 -6.61 15.17
C VAL A 218 -10.18 -7.10 16.13
N VAL A 219 -10.97 -6.18 16.67
CA VAL A 219 -12.04 -6.48 17.62
C VAL A 219 -13.19 -7.24 16.93
N LEU A 220 -13.59 -6.79 15.74
CA LEU A 220 -14.65 -7.46 14.96
C LEU A 220 -14.28 -8.90 14.61
N MET A 221 -13.05 -9.13 14.15
CA MET A 221 -12.58 -10.47 13.77
C MET A 221 -12.45 -11.38 14.99
N ALA A 222 -11.98 -10.86 16.12
CA ALA A 222 -11.97 -11.61 17.38
C ALA A 222 -13.38 -11.99 17.86
N LEU A 223 -14.38 -11.13 17.67
CA LEU A 223 -15.77 -11.45 18.02
C LEU A 223 -16.38 -12.50 17.06
N LEU A 224 -16.05 -12.39 15.78
CA LEU A 224 -16.59 -13.24 14.71
C LEU A 224 -15.97 -14.64 14.69
N VAL A 225 -14.70 -14.79 15.10
CA VAL A 225 -14.00 -16.08 15.08
C VAL A 225 -14.51 -17.07 16.13
N VAL A 226 -14.94 -16.60 17.30
CA VAL A 226 -15.38 -17.47 18.41
C VAL A 226 -16.53 -18.42 18.05
N PRO A 227 -17.63 -17.97 17.41
CA PRO A 227 -18.68 -18.90 16.98
C PRO A 227 -18.29 -19.74 15.75
N LEU A 228 -17.35 -19.27 14.93
CA LEU A 228 -16.92 -19.97 13.71
C LEU A 228 -15.81 -20.99 13.96
N SER A 229 -15.14 -20.96 15.11
CA SER A 229 -14.08 -21.90 15.46
C SER A 229 -14.59 -23.25 15.94
N VAL A 230 -15.91 -23.47 15.96
CA VAL A 230 -16.49 -24.76 16.35
C VAL A 230 -16.21 -25.77 15.26
N VAL A 231 -15.38 -26.77 15.58
CA VAL A 231 -15.01 -27.84 14.65
C VAL A 231 -15.58 -29.16 15.16
N ASN A 232 -16.26 -29.90 14.28
CA ASN A 232 -16.63 -31.28 14.57
C ASN A 232 -15.39 -32.17 14.46
N PRO A 233 -15.08 -33.04 15.44
CA PRO A 233 -13.92 -33.95 15.36
C PRO A 233 -13.91 -34.86 14.12
N ARG A 234 -15.06 -35.02 13.47
CA ARG A 234 -15.28 -35.83 12.25
C ARG A 234 -15.09 -35.04 10.95
N GLN A 235 -14.99 -33.72 11.00
CA GLN A 235 -14.74 -32.86 9.85
C GLN A 235 -13.25 -32.48 9.84
N GLY A 236 -12.63 -32.48 8.65
CA GLY A 236 -11.23 -32.08 8.51
C GLY A 236 -11.02 -30.64 9.01
N ARG A 237 -10.04 -30.44 9.90
CA ARG A 237 -9.76 -29.15 10.58
C ARG A 237 -9.71 -27.95 9.61
N VAL A 238 -9.04 -28.12 8.47
CA VAL A 238 -8.89 -27.05 7.47
C VAL A 238 -10.22 -26.72 6.79
N LEU A 239 -11.05 -27.73 6.51
CA LEU A 239 -12.33 -27.54 5.83
C LEU A 239 -13.32 -26.77 6.71
N SER A 240 -13.31 -27.02 8.02
CA SER A 240 -14.12 -26.27 8.98
C SER A 240 -13.69 -24.80 9.16
N MET A 241 -12.43 -24.48 8.87
CA MET A 241 -11.89 -23.12 8.98
C MET A 241 -12.16 -22.27 7.72
N LEU A 242 -12.44 -22.91 6.59
CA LEU A 242 -12.60 -22.28 5.29
C LEU A 242 -13.68 -21.16 5.28
N PRO A 243 -14.88 -21.34 5.87
CA PRO A 243 -15.88 -20.27 5.92
C PRO A 243 -15.39 -19.02 6.67
N ALA A 244 -14.64 -19.22 7.75
CA ALA A 244 -14.09 -18.14 8.56
C ALA A 244 -13.02 -17.36 7.77
N ILE A 245 -12.11 -18.08 7.10
CA ILE A 245 -11.08 -17.49 6.24
C ILE A 245 -11.70 -16.73 5.06
N LEU A 246 -12.74 -17.27 4.44
CA LEU A 246 -13.45 -16.58 3.36
C LEU A 246 -14.12 -15.29 3.85
N LEU A 247 -14.77 -15.29 5.01
CA LEU A 247 -15.34 -14.08 5.59
C LEU A 247 -14.27 -13.02 5.87
N TYR A 248 -13.11 -13.43 6.41
CA TYR A 248 -11.97 -12.53 6.58
C TYR A 248 -11.50 -11.94 5.25
N LEU A 249 -11.32 -12.78 4.23
CA LEU A 249 -10.87 -12.34 2.91
C LEU A 249 -11.87 -11.37 2.27
N ILE A 250 -13.16 -11.70 2.31
CA ILE A 250 -14.24 -10.85 1.78
C ILE A 250 -14.24 -9.50 2.50
N PHE A 251 -14.10 -9.48 3.82
CA PHE A 251 -14.02 -8.23 4.58
C PHE A 251 -12.88 -7.34 4.08
N PHE A 252 -11.66 -7.85 4.01
CA PHE A 252 -10.50 -7.05 3.60
C PHE A 252 -10.55 -6.64 2.12
N LEU A 253 -11.06 -7.50 1.24
CA LEU A 253 -11.26 -7.15 -0.17
C LEU A 253 -12.30 -6.04 -0.33
N LEU A 254 -13.42 -6.12 0.39
CA LEU A 254 -14.44 -5.06 0.38
C LEU A 254 -13.87 -3.76 0.92
N GLN A 255 -13.20 -3.79 2.06
CA GLN A 255 -12.64 -2.57 2.66
C GLN A 255 -11.57 -1.94 1.76
N THR A 256 -10.70 -2.75 1.14
CA THR A 256 -9.67 -2.23 0.21
C THR A 256 -10.30 -1.66 -1.06
N SER A 257 -11.35 -2.30 -1.58
CA SER A 257 -12.10 -1.81 -2.73
C SER A 257 -12.82 -0.49 -2.42
N LEU A 258 -13.45 -0.40 -1.24
CA LEU A 258 -14.11 0.81 -0.78
C LEU A 258 -13.12 1.97 -0.58
N ARG A 259 -11.95 1.72 0.05
CA ARG A 259 -10.87 2.71 0.16
C ARG A 259 -10.46 3.25 -1.22
N SER A 260 -10.19 2.36 -2.17
CA SER A 260 -9.77 2.76 -3.53
C SER A 260 -10.84 3.54 -4.29
N ASN A 261 -12.11 3.14 -4.18
CA ASN A 261 -13.22 3.84 -4.84
C ASN A 261 -13.57 5.16 -4.16
N ALA A 262 -13.45 5.23 -2.84
CA ALA A 262 -13.64 6.45 -2.06
C ALA A 262 -12.55 7.47 -2.37
N GLY A 263 -11.28 7.07 -2.42
CA GLY A 263 -10.18 7.98 -2.80
C GLY A 263 -10.35 8.62 -4.18
N LYS A 264 -11.02 7.92 -5.11
CA LYS A 264 -11.37 8.43 -6.45
C LYS A 264 -12.59 9.35 -6.49
N GLY A 265 -13.20 9.72 -5.35
CA GLY A 265 -14.38 10.60 -5.35
C GLY A 265 -15.71 9.91 -5.68
N LYS A 266 -15.75 8.59 -5.88
CA LYS A 266 -16.98 7.90 -6.33
C LYS A 266 -17.97 7.61 -5.21
N LEU A 267 -17.48 7.48 -3.99
CA LEU A 267 -18.25 7.04 -2.83
C LEU A 267 -17.84 7.87 -1.61
N ASP A 268 -18.79 8.12 -0.72
CA ASP A 268 -18.50 8.66 0.60
C ASP A 268 -17.88 7.56 1.49
N PRO A 269 -16.60 7.67 1.90
CA PRO A 269 -15.95 6.69 2.73
C PRO A 269 -16.62 6.55 4.10
N MET A 270 -17.18 7.62 4.68
CA MET A 270 -17.80 7.56 6.00
C MET A 270 -19.00 6.61 6.00
N LEU A 271 -19.83 6.65 4.97
CA LEU A 271 -21.01 5.81 4.91
C LEU A 271 -20.66 4.35 4.59
N TRP A 272 -19.87 4.10 3.54
CA TRP A 272 -19.67 2.75 3.02
C TRP A 272 -18.72 1.89 3.85
N ILE A 273 -17.60 2.45 4.32
CA ILE A 273 -16.63 1.71 5.14
C ILE A 273 -17.27 1.27 6.46
N TRP A 274 -18.03 2.18 7.09
CA TRP A 274 -18.72 1.90 8.34
C TRP A 274 -19.95 1.03 8.16
N LEU A 275 -20.66 1.11 7.03
CA LEU A 275 -21.74 0.18 6.71
C LEU A 275 -21.21 -1.26 6.67
N VAL A 276 -20.06 -1.50 6.02
CA VAL A 276 -19.44 -2.84 6.01
C VAL A 276 -19.06 -3.28 7.42
N ASN A 277 -18.46 -2.41 8.23
CA ASN A 277 -18.14 -2.72 9.63
C ASN A 277 -19.39 -3.03 10.45
N ALA A 278 -20.48 -2.28 10.26
CA ALA A 278 -21.75 -2.48 10.95
C ALA A 278 -22.41 -3.80 10.53
N VAL A 279 -22.38 -4.14 9.24
CA VAL A 279 -22.88 -5.44 8.74
C VAL A 279 -22.08 -6.60 9.35
N TYR A 280 -20.75 -6.51 9.37
CA TYR A 280 -19.91 -7.54 9.99
C TYR A 280 -20.13 -7.64 11.50
N PHE A 281 -20.30 -6.51 12.19
CA PHE A 281 -20.66 -6.48 13.60
C PHE A 281 -22.01 -7.14 13.86
N ALA A 282 -23.01 -6.86 13.01
CA ALA A 282 -24.33 -7.49 13.11
C ALA A 282 -24.26 -9.00 12.87
N ILE A 283 -23.46 -9.46 11.89
CA ILE A 283 -23.21 -10.88 11.64
C ILE A 283 -22.55 -11.52 12.87
N ALA A 284 -21.49 -10.90 13.40
CA ALA A 284 -20.79 -11.40 14.58
C ALA A 284 -21.72 -11.50 15.79
N LEU A 285 -22.56 -10.49 16.02
CA LEU A 285 -23.54 -10.48 17.10
C LEU A 285 -24.61 -11.56 16.89
N ALA A 286 -25.15 -11.69 15.68
CA ALA A 286 -26.15 -12.69 15.34
C ALA A 286 -25.64 -14.11 15.56
N LEU A 287 -24.40 -14.41 15.12
CA LEU A 287 -23.77 -15.72 15.30
C LEU A 287 -23.49 -16.03 16.78
N ASN A 288 -23.03 -15.05 17.56
CA ASN A 288 -22.78 -15.24 18.99
C ASN A 288 -24.08 -15.41 19.80
N LEU A 289 -25.14 -14.67 19.44
CA LEU A 289 -26.43 -14.76 20.12
C LEU A 289 -27.26 -15.97 19.66
N TRP A 290 -26.95 -16.58 18.52
CA TRP A 290 -27.73 -17.67 17.94
C TRP A 290 -27.98 -18.82 18.91
N ASP A 291 -26.97 -19.19 19.69
CA ASP A 291 -27.03 -20.30 20.64
C ASP A 291 -27.53 -19.94 22.04
N THR A 292 -27.90 -18.69 22.26
CA THR A 292 -28.42 -18.25 23.56
C THR A 292 -29.86 -18.70 23.78
N VAL A 293 -30.24 -18.87 25.06
CA VAL A 293 -31.60 -19.26 25.49
C VAL A 293 -32.71 -18.40 24.87
N PRO A 294 -32.64 -17.04 24.84
CA PRO A 294 -33.69 -16.22 24.24
C PRO A 294 -33.86 -16.50 22.75
N MET A 295 -32.78 -16.64 21.99
CA MET A 295 -32.85 -16.92 20.55
C MET A 295 -33.35 -18.35 20.25
N ARG A 296 -33.02 -19.32 21.12
CA ARG A 296 -33.59 -20.68 21.06
C ARG A 296 -35.09 -20.67 21.36
N LYS A 297 -35.56 -19.90 22.35
CA LYS A 297 -36.99 -19.73 22.65
C LYS A 297 -37.75 -19.05 21.51
N LEU A 298 -37.16 -18.02 20.89
CA LEU A 298 -37.73 -17.34 19.73
C LEU A 298 -37.90 -18.31 18.54
N ARG A 299 -36.86 -19.10 18.22
CA ARG A 299 -36.92 -20.13 17.16
C ARG A 299 -37.93 -21.24 17.49
N GLY A 300 -38.02 -21.64 18.76
CA GLY A 300 -39.01 -22.62 19.23
C GLY A 300 -40.44 -22.12 19.05
N ARG A 301 -40.70 -20.83 19.34
CA ARG A 301 -42.01 -20.20 19.09
C ARG A 301 -42.32 -20.06 17.59
N LEU A 302 -41.33 -19.70 16.77
CA LEU A 302 -41.51 -19.59 15.31
C LEU A 302 -41.73 -20.95 14.64
N ARG A 303 -41.11 -22.03 15.15
CA ARG A 303 -41.32 -23.41 14.66
C ARG A 303 -42.57 -24.08 15.23
N GLY A 304 -43.11 -23.61 16.35
CA GLY A 304 -44.38 -24.09 16.91
C GLY A 304 -45.61 -23.33 16.42
N ALA A 305 -45.42 -22.31 15.57
CA ALA A 305 -46.48 -21.51 14.95
C ALA A 305 -46.66 -21.81 13.45
N ALA A 306 -45.95 -22.81 12.91
CA ALA A 306 -46.11 -23.38 11.59
C ALA A 306 -46.52 -24.85 11.73
#